data_AF-A0A6D1AHG7-F1
#
_entry.id   AF-A0A6D1AHG7-F1
#
_cell.length_a   1.000
_cell.length_b   1.000
_cell.length_c   1.000
_cell.angle_alpha   90.00
_cell.angle_beta   90.00
_cell.angle_gamma   90.00
#
_symmetry.space_group_name_H-M   'P 1'
#
loop_
_entity.id
_entity.type
_entity.pdbx_description
1 polymer ?
#
loop_
_entity_poly.entity_id
_entity_poly.type
_entity_poly.pdbx_seq_one_letter_code
_entity_poly.pdbx_strand_id
1 'polypeptide(L)'
;KMMVAEVEEGMDEYNYNGPVVKRSKAKAGIIKAGTGYAAIDRLELKALEVAARTSITTGCPILVHTQLGTMALEVAQHLIGFGANPRKIQL
;
A
#
# COMPACT_ATOMS: atom_id res chain seq x y z
N LYS A 1 1.45 7.51 8.21
CA LYS A 1 1.82 7.31 9.64
C LYS A 1 1.44 5.91 10.13
N MET A 2 0.15 5.52 10.13
CA MET A 2 -0.25 4.18 10.59
C MET A 2 0.46 3.03 9.86
N MET A 3 0.44 3.04 8.52
CA MET A 3 1.09 1.98 7.73
C MET A 3 2.62 1.92 7.89
N VAL A 4 3.28 3.08 8.04
CA VAL A 4 4.72 3.16 8.34
C VAL A 4 5.03 2.46 9.66
N ALA A 5 4.19 2.67 10.67
CA ALA A 5 4.40 2.08 11.98
C ALA A 5 4.23 0.55 11.98
N GLU A 6 3.37 -0.02 11.13
CA GLU A 6 3.34 -1.48 10.96
C GLU A 6 4.61 -2.06 10.34
N VAL A 7 5.27 -1.28 9.48
CA VAL A 7 6.52 -1.67 8.80
C VAL A 7 7.74 -1.48 9.71
N GLU A 8 7.79 -0.39 10.48
CA GLU A 8 8.98 -0.01 11.25
C GLU A 8 8.92 -0.38 12.74
N GLU A 9 7.73 -0.39 13.35
CA GLU A 9 7.54 -0.67 14.77
C GLU A 9 7.02 -2.08 14.99
N GLY A 10 5.91 -2.44 14.34
CA GLY A 10 5.21 -3.71 14.50
C GLY A 10 3.74 -3.62 14.12
N MET A 11 3.21 -4.70 13.53
CA MET A 11 1.79 -4.80 13.17
C MET A 11 0.91 -4.79 14.42
N ASP A 12 -0.26 -4.16 14.32
CA ASP A 12 -1.26 -4.17 15.36
C ASP A 12 -1.89 -5.56 15.50
N GLU A 13 -1.86 -6.12 16.71
CA GLU A 13 -2.51 -7.39 17.05
C GLU A 13 -4.03 -7.33 16.84
N TYR A 14 -4.61 -6.13 16.82
CA TYR A 14 -6.02 -5.89 16.53
C TYR A 14 -6.27 -5.41 15.09
N ASN A 15 -5.24 -5.39 14.23
CA ASN A 15 -5.35 -5.16 12.79
C ASN A 15 -5.99 -3.81 12.41
N TYR A 16 -5.81 -2.77 13.22
CA TYR A 16 -6.43 -1.45 13.00
C TYR A 16 -7.96 -1.49 12.85
N ASN A 17 -8.62 -2.44 13.53
CA ASN A 17 -10.07 -2.60 13.51
C ASN A 17 -10.84 -1.60 14.41
N GLY A 18 -10.13 -0.73 15.13
CA GLY A 18 -10.71 0.17 16.12
C GLY A 18 -9.68 1.15 16.71
N PRO A 19 -10.05 1.87 17.78
CA PRO A 19 -9.21 2.91 18.36
C PRO A 19 -8.08 2.39 19.28
N VAL A 20 -8.14 1.13 19.71
CA VAL A 20 -7.13 0.51 20.58
C VAL A 20 -6.08 -0.19 19.73
N VAL A 21 -4.80 0.08 19.98
CA VAL A 21 -3.67 -0.50 19.25
C VAL A 21 -2.75 -1.24 20.22
N LYS A 22 -2.36 -2.47 19.86
CA LYS A 22 -1.36 -3.26 20.58
C LYS A 22 -0.36 -3.83 19.58
N ARG A 23 0.88 -3.30 19.55
CA ARG A 23 1.88 -3.73 18.55
C ARG A 23 2.53 -5.06 18.90
N SER A 24 2.56 -5.95 17.91
CA SER A 24 3.38 -7.16 17.89
C SER A 24 4.87 -6.83 17.69
N LYS A 25 5.74 -7.79 17.99
CA LYS A 25 7.16 -7.75 17.56
C LYS A 25 7.32 -8.00 16.05
N ALA A 26 6.34 -8.63 15.41
CA ALA A 26 6.34 -8.90 13.98
C ALA A 26 5.97 -7.63 13.19
N LYS A 27 6.71 -7.35 12.11
CA LYS A 27 6.53 -6.17 11.26
C LYS A 27 6.01 -6.55 9.88
N ALA A 28 5.29 -5.64 9.23
CA ALA A 28 4.85 -5.81 7.86
C ALA A 28 6.03 -5.73 6.89
N GLY A 29 6.12 -6.66 5.95
CA GLY A 29 7.20 -6.72 4.96
C GLY A 29 6.86 -6.13 3.59
N ILE A 30 5.59 -5.77 3.35
CA ILE A 30 5.06 -5.26 2.08
C ILE A 30 3.78 -4.46 2.34
N ILE A 31 3.48 -3.44 1.53
CA ILE A 31 2.20 -2.72 1.57
C ILE A 31 1.31 -3.10 0.38
N LYS A 32 0.00 -3.15 0.61
CA LYS A 32 -0.99 -3.53 -0.39
C LYS A 32 -1.96 -2.39 -0.72
N ALA A 33 -2.33 -2.30 -1.99
CA ALA A 33 -3.50 -1.57 -2.48
C ALA A 33 -4.32 -2.46 -3.43
N GLY A 34 -5.48 -1.99 -3.88
CA GLY A 34 -6.31 -2.70 -4.84
C GLY A 34 -7.11 -1.72 -5.71
N THR A 35 -7.41 -2.15 -6.93
CA THR A 35 -8.25 -1.41 -7.89
C THR A 35 -9.40 -2.28 -8.41
N GLY A 36 -10.54 -1.64 -8.65
CA GLY A 36 -11.77 -2.27 -9.13
C GLY A 36 -11.74 -2.62 -10.62
N TYR A 37 -12.86 -3.15 -11.12
CA TYR A 37 -12.96 -3.54 -12.53
C TYR A 37 -13.03 -2.32 -13.44
N ALA A 38 -12.03 -2.16 -14.31
CA ALA A 38 -11.92 -1.13 -15.34
C ALA A 38 -12.02 0.32 -14.82
N ALA A 39 -11.76 0.54 -13.53
CA ALA A 39 -11.79 1.85 -12.91
C ALA A 39 -10.85 1.88 -11.69
N ILE A 40 -10.32 3.06 -11.41
CA ILE A 40 -9.64 3.37 -10.15
C ILE A 40 -10.57 4.31 -9.37
N ASP A 41 -11.22 3.80 -8.33
CA ASP A 41 -12.06 4.62 -7.45
C ASP A 41 -11.23 5.66 -6.69
N ARG A 42 -11.87 6.74 -6.24
CA ARG A 42 -11.23 7.79 -5.45
C ARG A 42 -10.54 7.27 -4.18
N LEU A 43 -11.09 6.26 -3.51
CA LEU A 43 -10.48 5.65 -2.33
C LEU A 43 -9.33 4.72 -2.72
N GLU A 44 -9.39 4.09 -3.89
CA GLU A 44 -8.30 3.28 -4.44
C GLU A 44 -7.11 4.16 -4.82
N LEU A 45 -7.34 5.29 -5.49
CA LEU A 45 -6.30 6.27 -5.78
C LEU A 45 -5.64 6.81 -4.50
N LYS A 46 -6.44 7.09 -3.46
CA LYS A 46 -5.92 7.45 -2.13
C LYS A 46 -5.11 6.30 -1.52
N ALA A 47 -5.53 5.05 -1.67
CA ALA A 47 -4.78 3.90 -1.19
C ALA A 47 -3.46 3.71 -1.95
N LEU A 48 -3.43 3.96 -3.26
CA LEU A 48 -2.20 3.99 -4.07
C LEU A 48 -1.23 5.07 -3.58
N GLU A 49 -1.73 6.27 -3.25
CA GLU A 49 -0.89 7.32 -2.66
C GLU A 49 -0.32 6.89 -1.30
N VAL A 50 -1.12 6.26 -0.44
CA VAL A 50 -0.66 5.71 0.84
C VAL A 50 0.41 4.63 0.64
N ALA A 51 0.22 3.73 -0.34
CA ALA A 51 1.18 2.69 -0.68
C ALA A 51 2.51 3.31 -1.14
N ALA A 52 2.47 4.25 -2.08
CA ALA A 52 3.63 4.96 -2.56
C ALA A 52 4.37 5.68 -1.44
N ARG A 53 3.67 6.50 -0.63
CA ARG A 53 4.29 7.26 0.47
C ARG A 53 4.89 6.37 1.55
N THR A 54 4.24 5.24 1.87
CA THR A 54 4.78 4.28 2.84
C THR A 54 6.04 3.63 2.30
N SER A 55 6.03 3.15 1.06
CA SER A 55 7.19 2.56 0.39
C SER A 55 8.36 3.54 0.28
N ILE A 56 8.10 4.81 -0.06
CA ILE A 56 9.12 5.86 -0.11
C ILE A 56 9.75 6.09 1.26
N THR A 57 8.93 6.11 2.31
CA THR A 57 9.39 6.39 3.67
C THR A 57 10.23 5.24 4.25
N THR A 58 9.79 3.99 4.03
CA THR A 58 10.35 2.81 4.72
C THR A 58 11.23 1.92 3.84
N GLY A 59 11.17 2.09 2.52
CA GLY A 59 11.79 1.19 1.54
C GLY A 59 11.06 -0.13 1.29
N CYS A 60 9.88 -0.35 1.91
CA CYS A 60 9.12 -1.59 1.73
C CYS A 60 8.57 -1.74 0.29
N PRO A 61 8.45 -2.98 -0.22
CA PRO A 61 7.81 -3.24 -1.51
C PRO A 61 6.29 -2.93 -1.50
N ILE A 62 5.72 -2.81 -2.70
CA ILE A 62 4.30 -2.58 -2.97
C ILE A 62 3.77 -3.74 -3.83
N LEU A 63 2.61 -4.27 -3.46
CA LEU A 63 1.81 -5.14 -4.33
C LEU A 63 0.42 -4.52 -4.51
N VAL A 64 -0.06 -4.43 -5.75
CA VAL A 64 -1.42 -3.97 -6.05
C VAL A 64 -2.23 -5.10 -6.64
N HIS A 65 -3.44 -5.30 -6.11
CA HIS A 65 -4.45 -6.12 -6.76
C HIS A 65 -5.10 -5.34 -7.91
N THR A 66 -5.14 -5.91 -9.11
CA THR A 66 -5.89 -5.37 -10.24
C THR A 66 -7.06 -6.29 -10.57
N GLN A 67 -8.29 -5.76 -10.55
CA GLN A 67 -9.46 -6.61 -10.82
C GLN A 67 -9.47 -7.06 -12.28
N LEU A 68 -9.38 -8.37 -12.49
CA LEU A 68 -9.25 -8.99 -13.82
C LEU A 68 -8.07 -8.43 -14.66
N GLY A 69 -7.02 -7.92 -14.02
CA GLY A 69 -5.87 -7.32 -14.72
C GLY A 69 -6.16 -5.97 -15.38
N THR A 70 -7.34 -5.38 -15.13
CA THR A 70 -7.67 -4.05 -15.67
C THR A 70 -6.92 -2.96 -14.92
N MET A 71 -6.69 -1.82 -15.58
CA MET A 71 -6.02 -0.63 -15.04
C MET A 71 -4.54 -0.79 -14.62
N ALA A 72 -3.87 -1.90 -14.95
CA ALA A 72 -2.50 -2.15 -14.50
C ALA A 72 -1.50 -1.06 -14.96
N LEU A 73 -1.63 -0.55 -16.19
CA LEU A 73 -0.76 0.51 -16.69
C LEU A 73 -0.95 1.82 -15.91
N GLU A 74 -2.20 2.21 -15.67
CA GLU A 74 -2.57 3.41 -14.94
C GLU A 74 -2.14 3.32 -13.47
N VAL A 75 -2.29 2.15 -12.84
CA VAL A 75 -1.77 1.89 -11.49
C VAL A 75 -0.25 2.09 -11.44
N ALA A 76 0.49 1.54 -12.41
CA ALA A 76 1.94 1.74 -12.49
C ALA A 76 2.28 3.22 -12.61
N GLN A 77 1.62 3.93 -13.52
CA GLN A 77 1.84 5.35 -13.77
C GLN A 77 1.54 6.21 -12.54
N HIS A 78 0.45 5.94 -11.80
CA HIS A 78 0.13 6.66 -10.58
C HIS A 78 1.17 6.43 -9.49
N LEU A 79 1.56 5.18 -9.21
CA LEU A 79 2.55 4.88 -8.18
C LEU A 79 3.92 5.52 -8.49
N ILE A 80 4.36 5.44 -9.75
CA ILE A 80 5.60 6.08 -10.21
C ILE A 80 5.48 7.60 -10.13
N GLY A 81 4.34 8.16 -10.53
CA GLY A 81 4.06 9.59 -10.44
C GLY A 81 4.06 10.13 -9.01
N PHE A 82 3.65 9.31 -8.03
CA PHE A 82 3.80 9.64 -6.60
C PHE A 82 5.24 9.50 -6.07
N GLY A 83 6.17 8.99 -6.88
CA GLY A 83 7.59 8.84 -6.56
C GLY A 83 8.00 7.45 -6.08
N ALA A 84 7.13 6.44 -6.16
CA ALA A 84 7.50 5.08 -5.81
C ALA A 84 8.51 4.50 -6.82
N ASN A 85 9.47 3.72 -6.34
CA ASN A 85 10.48 3.06 -7.18
C ASN A 85 9.82 1.91 -7.99
N PRO A 86 9.87 1.90 -9.33
CA PRO A 86 9.30 0.84 -10.15
C PRO A 86 9.80 -0.57 -9.80
N ARG A 87 11.05 -0.69 -9.33
CA ARG A 87 11.66 -1.98 -8.93
C ARG A 87 11.06 -2.58 -7.65
N LYS A 88 10.16 -1.87 -6.98
CA LYS A 88 9.49 -2.27 -5.75
C LYS A 88 8.00 -2.57 -5.96
N ILE A 89 7.48 -2.46 -7.19
CA ILE A 89 6.05 -2.56 -7.50
C ILE A 89 5.75 -3.88 -8.21
N GLN A 90 4.74 -4.61 -7.72
CA GLN A 90 4.10 -5.75 -8.41
C GLN A 90 2.60 -5.46 -8.61
N LEU A 91 2.05 -5.85 -9.75
CA LEU A 91 0.66 -5.62 -10.18
C LEU A 91 -0.05 -6.92 -10.56
#